data_AF-A0A8X7C6L5-F1
#
_entry.id   AF-A0A8X7C6L5-F1
#
_cell.length_a   1.000
_cell.length_b   1.000
_cell.length_c   1.000
_cell.angle_alpha   90.00
_cell.angle_beta   90.00
_cell.angle_gamma   90.00
#
_symmetry.space_group_name_H-M   'P 1'
#
loop_
_entity.id
_entity.type
_entity.pdbx_description
1 polymer ?
#
loop_
_entity_poly.entity_id
_entity_poly.type
_entity_poly.pdbx_seq_one_letter_code
_entity_poly.pdbx_strand_id
1 'polypeptide(L)'
;MREEFGQKMLSVIGGRRTATEKQKAAELREKQKAVVVAQQREREFELEKMKIQLEMQKLSQAPVTSQQLEKPRLELNRIIPRFYSKEDEMGLYLTIFNVKRSS
;
A
#
# COMPACT_ATOMS: atom_id res chain seq x y z
N MET A 1 -63.66 34.65 15.24
CA MET A 1 -62.96 33.93 16.33
C MET A 1 -62.73 32.43 16.05
N ARG A 2 -63.75 31.55 16.00
CA ARG A 2 -63.50 30.09 15.82
C ARG A 2 -62.89 29.71 14.47
N GLU A 3 -63.33 30.34 13.38
CA GLU A 3 -62.82 30.05 12.03
C GLU A 3 -61.38 30.53 11.82
N GLU A 4 -61.04 31.72 12.34
CA GLU A 4 -59.68 32.28 12.27
C GLU A 4 -58.66 31.43 13.03
N PHE A 5 -59.08 30.87 14.17
CA PHE A 5 -58.25 29.93 14.93
C PHE A 5 -58.01 28.64 14.12
N GLY A 6 -59.04 28.10 13.46
CA GLY A 6 -58.92 26.93 12.61
C GLY A 6 -57.96 27.15 11.43
N GLN A 7 -58.09 28.27 10.72
CA GLN A 7 -57.17 28.63 9.63
C GLN A 7 -55.73 28.80 10.12
N LYS A 8 -55.53 29.46 11.26
CA LYS A 8 -54.19 29.65 11.85
C LYS A 8 -53.53 28.31 12.19
N MET A 9 -54.28 27.38 12.79
CA MET A 9 -53.76 26.04 13.12
C MET A 9 -53.41 25.24 11.88
N LEU A 10 -54.26 25.26 10.84
CA LEU A 10 -53.99 24.59 9.57
C LEU A 10 -52.74 25.14 8.88
N SER A 11 -52.56 26.47 8.91
CA SER A 11 -51.34 27.11 8.38
C SER A 11 -50.07 26.66 9.12
N VAL A 12 -50.13 26.54 10.45
CA VAL A 12 -48.99 26.05 11.25
C VAL A 12 -48.68 24.58 10.93
N ILE A 13 -49.70 23.74 10.80
CA ILE A 13 -49.54 22.32 10.47
C ILE A 13 -48.96 22.16 9.06
N GLY A 14 -49.48 22.90 8.08
CA GLY A 14 -48.97 22.92 6.70
C GLY A 14 -47.52 23.37 6.65
N GLY A 15 -47.18 24.46 7.34
CA GLY A 15 -45.81 24.96 7.46
C GLY A 15 -44.86 23.91 8.03
N ARG A 16 -45.24 23.24 9.12
CA ARG A 16 -44.43 22.16 9.72
C ARG A 16 -44.21 21.00 8.76
N ARG A 17 -45.25 20.54 8.06
CA ARG A 17 -45.15 19.44 7.09
C ARG A 17 -44.18 19.77 5.95
N THR A 18 -44.30 20.96 5.36
CA THR A 18 -43.38 21.39 4.29
C THR A 18 -41.94 21.53 4.78
N ALA A 19 -41.72 21.98 6.01
CA ALA A 19 -40.39 22.07 6.61
C ALA A 19 -39.79 20.67 6.83
N THR A 20 -40.57 19.72 7.36
CA THR A 20 -40.14 18.33 7.54
C THR A 20 -39.82 17.65 6.21
N GLU A 21 -40.62 17.86 5.17
CA GLU A 21 -40.35 17.32 3.83
C GLU A 21 -39.07 17.89 3.22
N LYS A 22 -38.85 19.21 3.34
CA LYS A 22 -37.61 19.86 2.92
C LYS A 22 -36.39 19.32 3.66
N GLN A 23 -36.50 19.08 4.97
CA GLN A 23 -35.43 18.52 5.77
C GLN A 23 -35.09 17.09 5.34
N LYS A 24 -36.11 16.23 5.15
CA LYS A 24 -35.91 14.87 4.63
C LYS A 24 -35.31 14.86 3.23
N ALA A 25 -35.72 15.78 2.35
CA ALA A 25 -35.16 15.91 1.02
C ALA A 25 -33.70 16.37 1.04
N ALA A 26 -33.33 17.27 1.96
CA ALA A 26 -31.96 17.71 2.16
C ALA A 26 -31.08 16.57 2.69
N GLU A 27 -31.54 15.83 3.69
CA GLU A 27 -30.84 14.67 4.25
C GLU A 27 -30.65 13.56 3.21
N LEU A 28 -31.68 13.28 2.40
CA LEU A 28 -31.58 12.29 1.32
C LEU A 28 -30.55 12.71 0.27
N ARG A 29 -30.50 13.99 -0.10
CA ARG A 29 -29.49 14.52 -1.02
C ARG A 29 -28.09 14.41 -0.45
N GLU A 30 -27.92 14.67 0.84
CA GLU A 30 -26.63 14.53 1.50
C GLU A 30 -26.18 13.06 1.54
N LYS A 31 -27.08 12.13 1.88
CA LYS A 31 -26.82 10.69 1.81
C LYS A 31 -26.46 10.23 0.40
N GLN A 32 -27.17 10.71 -0.62
CA GLN A 32 -26.84 10.40 -2.01
C GLN A 32 -25.45 10.91 -2.40
N LYS A 33 -25.07 12.13 -1.99
CA LYS A 33 -23.72 12.65 -2.21
C LYS A 33 -22.67 11.80 -1.52
N ALA A 34 -22.91 11.38 -0.28
CA ALA A 34 -21.99 10.50 0.45
C ALA A 34 -21.81 9.14 -0.27
N VAL A 35 -22.88 8.56 -0.81
CA VAL A 35 -22.82 7.32 -1.59
C VAL A 35 -22.01 7.50 -2.87
N VAL A 36 -22.23 8.59 -3.62
CA VAL A 36 -21.46 8.87 -4.85
C VAL A 36 -19.97 9.03 -4.53
N VAL A 37 -19.62 9.74 -3.45
CA VAL A 37 -18.23 9.88 -3.02
C VAL A 37 -17.62 8.54 -2.61
N ALA A 38 -18.37 7.70 -1.89
CA ALA A 38 -17.90 6.37 -1.51
C ALA A 38 -17.64 5.48 -2.73
N GLN A 39 -18.54 5.48 -3.71
CA GLN A 39 -18.38 4.73 -4.96
C GLN A 39 -17.21 5.24 -5.81
N GLN A 40 -16.95 6.55 -5.82
CA GLN A 40 -15.78 7.10 -6.50
C GLN A 40 -14.48 6.66 -5.84
N ARG A 41 -14.41 6.70 -4.51
CA ARG A 41 -13.23 6.22 -3.76
C ARG A 41 -12.98 4.73 -3.97
N GLU A 42 -14.04 3.91 -3.98
CA GLU A 42 -13.93 2.48 -4.26
C GLU A 42 -13.37 2.23 -5.66
N ARG A 43 -13.86 2.94 -6.68
CA ARG A 43 -13.35 2.85 -8.05
C ARG A 43 -11.87 3.27 -8.14
N GLU A 44 -11.49 4.37 -7.48
CA GLU A 44 -10.09 4.83 -7.44
C GLU A 44 -9.17 3.78 -6.81
N PHE A 45 -9.61 3.17 -5.70
CA PHE A 45 -8.87 2.10 -5.04
C PHE A 45 -8.70 0.86 -5.92
N GLU A 46 -9.76 0.44 -6.63
CA GLU A 46 -9.67 -0.68 -7.56
C GLU A 46 -8.69 -0.42 -8.71
N LEU A 47 -8.70 0.80 -9.25
CA LEU A 47 -7.75 1.22 -10.30
C LEU A 47 -6.30 1.22 -9.78
N GLU A 48 -6.06 1.70 -8.56
CA GLU A 48 -4.73 1.65 -7.94
C GLU A 48 -4.26 0.21 -7.75
N LYS A 49 -5.15 -0.66 -7.27
CA LYS A 49 -4.86 -2.11 -7.15
C LYS A 49 -4.48 -2.72 -8.50
N MET A 50 -5.21 -2.41 -9.57
CA MET A 50 -4.88 -2.87 -10.91
C MET A 50 -3.54 -2.33 -11.40
N LYS A 51 -3.24 -1.05 -11.13
CA LYS A 51 -1.96 -0.45 -11.48
C LYS A 51 -0.79 -1.16 -10.80
N ILE A 52 -0.91 -1.42 -9.50
CA ILE A 52 0.10 -2.18 -8.73
C ILE A 52 0.26 -3.59 -9.31
N GLN A 53 -0.84 -4.30 -9.60
CA GLN A 53 -0.77 -5.63 -10.19
C GLN A 53 -0.06 -5.62 -11.56
N LEU A 54 -0.34 -4.61 -12.39
CA LEU A 54 0.30 -4.45 -13.69
C LEU A 54 1.78 -4.08 -13.56
N GLU A 55 2.16 -3.25 -12.59
CA GLU A 55 3.56 -2.96 -12.26
C GLU A 55 4.29 -4.20 -11.74
N MET A 56 3.66 -5.01 -10.91
CA MET A 56 4.22 -6.30 -10.46
C MET A 56 4.40 -7.28 -11.63
N GLN A 57 3.44 -7.34 -12.56
CA GLN A 57 3.60 -8.13 -13.78
C GLN A 57 4.73 -7.59 -14.66
N LYS A 58 4.89 -6.27 -14.77
CA LYS A 58 6.04 -5.67 -15.47
C LYS A 58 7.36 -5.99 -14.78
N LEU A 59 7.41 -6.04 -13.45
CA LEU A 59 8.59 -6.45 -12.70
C LEU A 59 8.91 -7.94 -12.87
N SER A 60 7.89 -8.80 -13.01
CA SER A 60 8.09 -10.23 -13.23
C SER A 60 8.39 -10.59 -14.69
N GLN A 61 7.91 -9.79 -15.65
CA GLN A 61 8.16 -9.92 -17.09
C GLN A 61 9.33 -9.09 -17.58
N ALA A 62 9.80 -8.12 -16.80
CA ALA A 62 11.11 -7.52 -17.03
C ALA A 62 12.06 -8.71 -17.12
N PRO A 63 12.84 -8.84 -18.21
CA PRO A 63 13.92 -9.81 -18.19
C PRO A 63 14.64 -9.50 -16.88
N VAL A 64 14.80 -10.52 -16.05
CA VAL A 64 15.88 -10.54 -15.10
C VAL A 64 17.07 -10.32 -16.01
N THR A 65 17.41 -9.06 -16.23
CA THR A 65 18.69 -8.68 -16.75
C THR A 65 19.49 -9.10 -15.55
N SER A 66 19.92 -10.34 -15.58
CA SER A 66 21.13 -10.81 -14.99
C SER A 66 22.22 -9.93 -15.58
N GLN A 67 22.21 -8.65 -15.20
CA GLN A 67 23.33 -8.10 -14.47
C GLN A 67 23.56 -9.09 -13.31
N GLN A 68 24.20 -10.21 -13.64
CA GLN A 68 25.51 -10.47 -13.08
C GLN A 68 26.24 -9.12 -13.13
N LEU A 69 25.96 -8.26 -12.15
CA LEU A 69 27.05 -7.77 -11.35
C LEU A 69 27.81 -9.05 -11.02
N GLU A 70 28.84 -9.32 -11.83
CA GLU A 70 29.96 -10.11 -11.39
C GLU A 70 30.37 -9.48 -10.07
N LYS A 71 29.75 -9.93 -8.97
CA LYS A 71 30.45 -10.00 -7.71
C LYS A 71 31.78 -10.61 -8.12
N PRO A 72 32.92 -9.92 -7.93
CA PRO A 72 34.19 -10.51 -8.29
C PRO A 72 34.21 -11.87 -7.63
N ARG A 73 34.14 -12.93 -8.45
CA ARG A 73 34.27 -14.30 -7.97
C ARG A 73 35.72 -14.36 -7.54
N LEU A 74 35.91 -14.11 -6.26
CA LEU A 74 37.18 -14.19 -5.58
C LEU A 74 37.60 -15.67 -5.72
N GLU A 75 38.37 -15.92 -6.77
CA GLU A 75 38.96 -17.22 -7.06
C GLU A 75 39.77 -17.62 -5.83
N LEU A 76 39.28 -18.60 -5.06
CA LEU A 76 39.89 -19.01 -3.79
C LEU A 76 41.36 -19.35 -3.96
N ASN A 77 41.72 -19.91 -5.13
CA ASN A 77 43.09 -20.22 -5.53
C ASN A 77 44.02 -19.01 -5.66
N ARG A 78 43.49 -17.79 -5.77
CA ARG A 78 44.27 -16.53 -5.81
C ARG A 78 44.44 -15.90 -4.43
N ILE A 79 43.65 -16.31 -3.45
CA ILE A 79 43.58 -15.68 -2.12
C ILE A 79 44.21 -16.56 -1.07
N ILE A 80 44.02 -17.88 -1.19
CA ILE A 80 44.53 -18.87 -0.26
C ILE A 80 45.89 -19.34 -0.80
N PRO A 81 46.99 -19.15 -0.05
CA PRO A 81 48.30 -19.72 -0.39
C PRO A 81 48.20 -21.24 -0.56
N ARG A 82 49.05 -21.81 -1.42
CA ARG A 82 49.09 -23.28 -1.57
C ARG A 82 49.70 -23.88 -0.31
N PHE A 83 49.08 -24.96 0.17
CA PHE A 83 49.56 -25.71 1.32
C PHE A 83 50.34 -26.95 0.87
N TYR A 84 51.57 -27.09 1.36
CA TYR A 84 52.47 -28.20 1.10
C TYR A 84 52.69 -29.01 2.38
N SER A 85 52.01 -30.14 2.51
CA SER A 85 51.97 -30.94 3.75
C SER A 85 53.32 -31.48 4.25
N LYS A 86 54.39 -31.37 3.46
CA LYS A 86 55.75 -31.79 3.82
C LYS A 86 56.61 -30.66 4.37
N GLU A 87 56.25 -29.42 4.07
CA GLU A 87 57.07 -28.22 4.31
C GLU A 87 56.34 -27.22 5.21
N ASP A 88 55.00 -27.17 5.13
CA ASP A 88 54.17 -26.19 5.82
C ASP A 88 53.59 -26.74 7.12
N GLU A 89 53.60 -25.89 8.15
CA GLU A 89 52.92 -26.17 9.42
C GLU A 89 51.42 -25.87 9.33
N MET A 90 50.59 -26.90 9.58
CA MET A 90 49.13 -26.79 9.55
C MET A 90 48.57 -25.69 10.46
N GLY A 91 49.13 -25.54 11.66
CA GLY A 91 48.68 -24.53 12.62
C GLY A 91 48.87 -23.10 12.09
N LEU A 92 49.99 -22.85 11.41
CA LEU A 92 50.29 -21.56 10.80
C LEU A 92 49.41 -21.30 9.58
N TYR A 93 49.20 -22.29 8.73
CA TYR A 93 48.31 -22.18 7.55
C TYR A 93 46.87 -21.81 7.94
N LEU A 94 46.36 -22.36 9.03
CA LEU A 94 45.01 -22.09 9.51
C LEU A 94 44.82 -20.66 10.05
N THR A 95 45.89 -19.95 10.41
CA THR A 95 45.78 -18.55 10.87
C THR A 95 45.17 -17.62 9.82
N ILE A 96 45.32 -17.96 8.53
CA ILE A 96 44.76 -17.21 7.38
C ILE A 96 43.23 -17.15 7.45
N PHE A 97 42.58 -18.13 8.09
CA PHE A 97 41.12 -18.19 8.24
C PHE A 97 40.63 -17.62 9.57
N ASN A 98 41.53 -17.30 10.50
CA ASN A 98 41.21 -16.79 11.84
C ASN A 98 41.20 -15.26 11.90
N VAL A 99 40.56 -14.61 10.93
CA VAL A 99 40.24 -13.18 11.03
C VAL A 99 39.21 -13.04 12.17
N LYS A 100 39.65 -12.48 13.30
CA LYS A 100 38.80 -12.15 14.45
C LYS A 100 37.53 -11.47 13.93
N ARG A 101 36.37 -12.08 14.21
CA ARG A 101 35.09 -11.36 14.20
C ARG A 101 35.15 -10.37 15.37
N SER A 102 35.67 -9.17 15.12
CA SER A 102 35.34 -8.01 15.95
C SER A 102 33.88 -7.69 15.68
N SER A 103 33.01 -8.23 16.54
CA SER A 103 31.66 -7.72 16.74
C SER A 103 31.69 -6.54 17.70
#